data_AF-Q23ZH8-F1
#
_entry.id   AF-Q23ZH8-F1
#
_cell.length_a   1.000
_cell.length_b   1.000
_cell.length_c   1.000
_cell.angle_alpha   90.00
_cell.angle_beta   90.00
_cell.angle_gamma   90.00
#
_symmetry.space_group_name_H-M   'P 1'
#
loop_
_entity.id
_entity.type
_entity.pdbx_description
1 polymer ?
#
loop_
_entity_poly.entity_id
_entity_poly.type
_entity_poly.pdbx_seq_one_letter_code
_entity_poly.pdbx_strand_id
1 'polypeptide(L)'
;MLSSRHDDKKFVIPEEWRTSQYFLGNRYLKEDKYERFVEKKNDIEYLKKQFKNIFDAYIEKLEYEDREIPILFLDFIVQMFLFALSQDFNFKKTTTLIEICYNVYSESFNKRLSSEKSLNLLKQILVRHSLFRPPVSILVFDLDEIKKINNFMLHNFYRHYEMYLFANTPFVNLEIRTFDMFKSKFPYTDFLSDGQVIPRTEIPMLQEYLIDKETGLTPEQLEEIMKGDSIHMVPPKKREEWMRLKRERERQQKIDKAIQKETERLNKEMEEKMKVQDDAFIEAVQNIKNPKKK
;
A
#
# COMPACT_ATOMS: atom_id res chain seq x y z
N MET A 1 15.21 -13.53 71.50
CA MET A 1 16.20 -12.43 71.45
C MET A 1 17.05 -12.62 70.21
N LEU A 2 16.89 -11.76 69.21
CA LEU A 2 17.92 -11.33 68.25
C LEU A 2 17.22 -10.31 67.34
N SER A 3 17.16 -9.09 67.86
CA SER A 3 16.80 -7.88 67.13
C SER A 3 17.98 -7.53 66.23
N SER A 4 17.87 -7.76 64.92
CA SER A 4 18.84 -7.25 63.95
C SER A 4 18.39 -5.85 63.51
N ARG A 5 18.96 -4.86 64.19
CA ARG A 5 18.95 -3.45 63.79
C ARG A 5 19.33 -3.33 62.31
N HIS A 6 18.40 -2.85 61.49
CA HIS A 6 18.75 -2.20 60.23
C HIS A 6 19.42 -0.87 60.60
N ASP A 7 20.74 -0.91 60.79
CA ASP A 7 21.55 0.31 60.83
C ASP A 7 21.52 0.91 59.43
N ASP A 8 20.68 1.93 59.24
CA ASP A 8 20.65 2.86 58.11
C ASP A 8 21.95 3.72 58.06
N LYS A 9 23.10 3.07 58.00
CA LYS A 9 24.33 3.74 57.59
C LYS A 9 24.17 4.06 56.12
N LYS A 10 23.85 5.33 55.82
CA LYS A 10 23.87 5.91 54.47
C LYS A 10 25.19 5.54 53.80
N PHE A 11 25.21 4.45 53.02
CA PHE A 11 26.38 4.07 52.23
C PHE A 11 26.64 5.19 51.22
N VAL A 12 27.69 5.96 51.44
CA VAL A 12 28.10 7.04 50.54
C VAL A 12 28.91 6.41 49.42
N ILE A 13 28.38 6.49 48.19
CA ILE A 13 29.08 6.00 47.00
C ILE A 13 30.34 6.86 46.82
N PRO A 14 31.54 6.24 46.76
CA PRO A 14 32.79 6.94 46.49
C PRO A 14 32.67 7.79 45.22
N GLU A 15 33.26 8.99 45.25
CA GLU A 15 33.12 9.96 44.17
C GLU A 15 33.66 9.44 42.84
N GLU A 16 34.72 8.62 42.90
CA GLU A 16 35.30 7.90 41.77
C GLU A 16 34.37 6.89 41.08
N TRP A 17 33.30 6.43 41.73
CA TRP A 17 32.35 5.48 41.13
C TRP A 17 31.22 6.17 40.39
N ARG A 18 30.99 7.47 40.66
CA ARG A 18 29.98 8.30 39.96
C ARG A 18 30.40 8.62 38.52
N THR A 19 31.68 8.52 38.21
CA THR A 19 32.27 8.78 36.89
C THR A 19 32.52 7.52 36.07
N SER A 20 32.24 6.33 36.61
CA SER A 20 32.31 5.08 35.85
C SER A 20 31.29 5.10 34.71
N GLN A 21 31.74 4.89 33.47
CA GLN A 21 30.86 4.72 32.31
C GLN A 21 29.80 3.62 32.52
N TYR A 22 30.09 2.67 33.40
CA TYR A 22 29.28 1.49 33.69
C TYR A 22 28.37 1.63 34.91
N PHE A 23 28.53 2.70 35.69
CA PHE A 23 27.67 2.95 36.85
C PHE A 23 26.46 3.78 36.43
N LEU A 24 25.28 3.17 36.55
CA LEU A 24 23.99 3.82 36.37
C LEU A 24 23.52 4.31 37.75
N GLY A 25 23.25 5.61 37.87
CA GLY A 25 22.84 6.28 39.09
C GLY A 25 23.33 7.73 39.11
N ASN A 26 22.40 8.67 39.34
CA ASN A 26 22.68 10.10 39.55
C ASN A 26 23.22 10.90 38.34
N ARG A 27 23.19 10.33 37.11
CA ARG A 27 23.62 11.06 35.90
C ARG A 27 22.63 12.12 35.44
N TYR A 28 21.34 11.83 35.57
CA TYR A 28 20.26 12.64 34.98
C TYR A 28 19.44 13.43 36.01
N LEU A 29 19.17 12.84 37.18
CA LEU A 29 18.33 13.44 38.22
C LEU A 29 19.14 13.68 39.49
N LYS A 30 19.33 14.95 39.85
CA LYS A 30 20.00 15.39 41.08
C LYS A 30 19.07 15.30 42.30
N GLU A 31 19.64 15.17 43.49
CA GLU A 31 18.90 15.03 44.76
C GLU A 31 17.97 16.23 45.02
N ASP A 32 18.46 17.47 44.86
CA ASP A 32 17.65 18.70 45.02
C ASP A 32 16.44 18.77 44.08
N LYS A 33 16.56 18.16 42.89
CA LYS A 33 15.46 18.11 41.92
C LYS A 33 14.49 16.98 42.29
N TYR A 34 14.97 15.86 42.81
CA TYR A 34 14.13 14.72 43.16
C TYR A 34 13.04 15.08 44.17
N GLU A 35 13.37 15.80 45.24
CA GLU A 35 12.39 16.20 46.26
C GLU A 35 11.22 16.99 45.65
N ARG A 36 11.53 17.94 44.75
CA ARG A 36 10.52 18.72 44.02
C ARG A 36 9.64 17.87 43.12
N PHE A 37 10.18 16.80 42.54
CA PHE A 37 9.40 15.86 41.72
C PHE A 37 8.48 15.01 42.60
N VAL A 38 8.91 14.61 43.80
CA VAL A 38 8.10 13.87 44.75
C VAL A 38 6.92 14.73 45.24
N GLU A 39 7.16 16.00 45.58
CA GLU A 39 6.12 16.95 45.97
C GLU A 39 5.05 17.13 44.89
N LYS A 40 5.47 17.18 43.63
CA LYS A 40 4.60 17.37 42.46
C LYS A 40 4.21 16.09 41.74
N LYS A 41 4.21 14.94 42.43
CA LYS A 41 3.93 13.63 41.80
C LYS A 41 2.57 13.52 41.07
N ASN A 42 1.59 14.35 41.45
CA ASN A 42 0.25 14.35 40.84
C ASN A 42 0.19 15.18 39.53
N ASP A 43 1.18 16.04 39.29
CA ASP A 43 1.24 16.90 38.11
C ASP A 43 2.09 16.22 37.01
N ILE A 44 1.43 15.34 36.25
CA ILE A 44 2.06 14.56 35.18
C ILE A 44 2.67 15.48 34.11
N GLU A 45 2.02 16.59 33.79
CA GLU A 45 2.48 17.52 32.76
C GLU A 45 3.75 18.26 33.20
N TYR A 46 3.81 18.66 34.48
CA TYR A 46 5.05 19.16 35.08
C TYR A 46 6.17 18.12 35.02
N LEU A 47 5.90 16.87 35.41
CA LEU A 47 6.91 15.81 35.37
C LEU A 47 7.43 15.58 33.95
N LYS A 48 6.54 15.48 32.95
CA LYS A 48 6.93 15.37 31.53
C LYS A 48 7.81 16.54 31.10
N LYS A 49 7.46 17.78 31.45
CA LYS A 49 8.25 18.96 31.11
C LYS A 49 9.65 18.92 31.74
N GLN A 50 9.75 18.50 33.00
CA GLN A 50 11.05 18.39 33.65
C GLN A 50 11.90 17.26 33.08
N PHE A 51 11.30 16.10 32.79
CA PHE A 51 12.01 15.00 32.14
C PHE A 51 12.40 15.33 30.71
N LYS A 52 11.62 16.14 29.98
CA LYS A 52 12.02 16.69 28.70
C LYS A 52 13.35 17.43 28.84
N ASN A 53 13.40 18.43 29.73
CA ASN A 53 14.62 19.21 29.99
C ASN A 53 15.84 18.36 30.44
N ILE A 54 15.60 17.23 31.10
CA ILE A 54 16.67 16.33 31.55
C ILE A 54 17.21 15.50 30.39
N PHE A 55 16.33 15.08 29.48
CA PHE A 55 16.65 14.22 28.34
C PHE A 55 16.68 14.98 27.02
N ASP A 56 16.83 16.32 27.03
CA ASP A 56 16.77 17.19 25.85
C ASP A 56 17.65 16.66 24.72
N ALA A 57 18.92 16.33 24.99
CA ALA A 57 19.84 15.81 23.96
C ALA A 57 19.38 14.48 23.32
N TYR A 58 18.70 13.62 24.08
CA TYR A 58 18.14 12.39 23.53
C TYR A 58 16.84 12.66 22.76
N ILE A 59 16.02 13.58 23.26
CA ILE A 59 14.77 13.99 22.62
C ILE A 59 15.06 14.71 21.30
N GLU A 60 16.05 15.57 21.23
CA GLU A 60 16.50 16.22 19.98
C GLU A 60 16.88 15.18 18.92
N LYS A 61 17.53 14.08 19.33
CA LYS A 61 17.83 12.96 18.43
C LYS A 61 16.56 12.28 17.92
N LEU A 62 15.53 12.15 18.76
CA LEU A 62 14.25 11.54 18.40
C LEU A 62 13.34 12.47 17.57
N GLU A 63 13.40 13.79 17.80
CA GLU A 63 12.60 14.81 17.12
C GLU A 63 12.95 14.92 15.62
N TYR A 64 14.09 14.39 15.18
CA TYR A 64 14.49 14.36 13.77
C TYR A 64 13.68 13.34 12.92
N GLU A 65 13.02 12.37 13.54
CA GLU A 65 12.34 11.28 12.82
C GLU A 65 10.80 11.30 12.92
N ASP A 66 10.19 11.77 14.01
CA ASP A 66 8.73 11.96 14.10
C ASP A 66 8.28 12.74 15.36
N ARG A 67 7.11 13.39 15.31
CA ARG A 67 6.64 14.28 16.42
C ARG A 67 6.14 13.54 17.67
N GLU A 68 5.74 12.28 17.55
CA GLU A 68 5.06 11.55 18.64
C GLU A 68 6.00 10.65 19.48
N ILE A 69 7.18 10.30 18.95
CA ILE A 69 8.17 9.44 19.62
C ILE A 69 8.65 10.04 20.96
N PRO A 70 8.96 11.34 21.07
CA PRO A 70 9.33 11.94 22.34
C PRO A 70 8.25 11.83 23.42
N ILE A 71 6.98 11.88 23.03
CA ILE A 71 5.84 11.80 23.96
C ILE A 71 5.77 10.41 24.56
N LEU A 72 5.87 9.37 23.73
CA LEU A 72 5.86 7.96 24.17
C LEU A 72 7.03 7.65 25.12
N PHE A 73 8.21 8.19 24.83
CA PHE A 73 9.37 8.06 25.71
C PHE A 73 9.16 8.76 27.06
N LEU A 74 8.65 10.01 27.05
CA LEU A 74 8.37 10.75 28.28
C LEU A 74 7.30 10.07 29.12
N ASP A 75 6.24 9.53 28.50
CA ASP A 75 5.21 8.75 29.18
C ASP A 75 5.79 7.51 29.85
N PHE A 76 6.65 6.78 29.15
CA PHE A 76 7.35 5.63 29.71
C PHE A 76 8.21 6.01 30.93
N ILE A 77 9.03 7.05 30.84
CA ILE A 77 9.90 7.49 31.95
C ILE A 77 9.06 7.96 33.15
N VAL A 78 7.99 8.72 32.92
CA VAL A 78 7.10 9.17 34.00
C VAL A 78 6.41 8.00 34.68
N GLN A 79 5.92 7.01 33.92
CA GLN A 79 5.35 5.80 34.49
C GLN A 79 6.35 5.04 35.36
N MET A 80 7.61 4.94 34.92
CA MET A 80 8.67 4.31 35.71
C MET A 80 9.01 5.08 36.99
N PHE A 81 8.98 6.41 36.94
CA PHE A 81 9.16 7.25 38.13
C PHE A 81 8.01 7.06 39.13
N LEU A 82 6.76 7.11 38.67
CA LEU A 82 5.59 6.88 39.52
C LEU A 82 5.58 5.48 40.13
N PHE A 83 6.00 4.46 39.36
CA PHE A 83 6.19 3.12 39.87
C PHE A 83 7.24 3.08 41.00
N ALA A 84 8.39 3.73 40.81
CA ALA A 84 9.42 3.80 41.85
C ALA A 84 8.88 4.42 43.15
N LEU A 85 8.10 5.50 43.04
CA LEU A 85 7.43 6.12 44.19
C LEU A 85 6.41 5.18 44.84
N SER A 86 5.67 4.40 44.06
CA SER A 86 4.69 3.42 44.59
C SER A 86 5.34 2.27 45.36
N GLN A 87 6.63 2.00 45.13
CA GLN A 87 7.41 0.97 45.81
C GLN A 87 8.29 1.53 46.93
N ASP A 88 8.08 2.80 47.32
CA ASP A 88 8.87 3.52 48.33
C ASP A 88 10.38 3.49 48.06
N PHE A 89 10.77 3.53 46.78
CA PHE A 89 12.17 3.55 46.41
C PHE A 89 12.84 4.87 46.83
N ASN A 90 14.01 4.74 47.45
CA ASN A 90 14.84 5.88 47.79
C ASN A 90 15.38 6.57 46.52
N PHE A 91 15.91 7.79 46.68
CA PHE A 91 16.50 8.56 45.58
C PHE A 91 17.48 7.73 44.72
N LYS A 92 18.36 6.94 45.35
CA LYS A 92 19.36 6.12 44.64
C LYS A 92 18.70 5.04 43.78
N LYS A 93 17.73 4.31 44.33
CA LYS A 93 16.97 3.27 43.62
C LYS A 93 16.17 3.87 42.46
N THR A 94 15.50 5.01 42.69
CA THR A 94 14.70 5.68 41.66
C THR A 94 15.55 6.20 40.50
N THR A 95 16.65 6.89 40.80
CA THR A 95 17.55 7.41 39.76
C THR A 95 18.22 6.29 38.96
N THR A 96 18.65 5.22 39.63
CA THR A 96 19.21 4.04 38.97
C THR A 96 18.17 3.38 38.07
N LEU A 97 16.92 3.23 38.53
CA LEU A 97 15.84 2.64 37.74
C LEU A 97 15.55 3.43 36.46
N ILE A 98 15.42 4.76 36.57
CA ILE A 98 15.20 5.63 35.41
C ILE A 98 16.33 5.47 34.39
N GLU A 99 17.58 5.41 34.86
CA GLU A 99 18.73 5.28 33.99
C GLU A 99 18.81 3.90 33.31
N ILE A 100 18.48 2.81 34.03
CA ILE A 100 18.32 1.47 33.45
C ILE A 100 17.24 1.50 32.36
N CYS A 101 16.10 2.12 32.63
CA CYS A 101 14.98 2.18 31.69
C CYS A 101 15.33 2.98 30.44
N TYR A 102 16.00 4.13 30.61
CA TYR A 102 16.53 4.92 29.50
C TYR A 102 17.50 4.09 28.63
N ASN A 103 18.46 3.40 29.26
CA ASN A 103 19.44 2.60 28.54
C ASN A 103 18.79 1.44 27.79
N VAL A 104 17.88 0.71 28.44
CA VAL A 104 17.12 -0.38 27.80
C VAL A 104 16.30 0.16 26.63
N TYR A 105 15.57 1.26 26.80
CA TYR A 105 14.77 1.87 25.73
C TYR A 105 15.67 2.27 24.54
N SER A 106 16.71 3.06 24.81
CA SER A 106 17.63 3.56 23.79
C SER A 106 18.31 2.43 23.01
N GLU A 107 18.88 1.44 23.72
CA GLU A 107 19.53 0.29 23.08
C GLU A 107 18.56 -0.57 22.28
N SER A 108 17.34 -0.76 22.79
CA SER A 108 16.31 -1.57 22.12
C SER A 108 15.93 -1.01 20.76
N PHE A 109 15.73 0.29 20.65
CA PHE A 109 15.29 0.91 19.39
C PHE A 109 16.47 1.28 18.49
N ASN A 110 17.61 1.74 19.03
CA ASN A 110 18.82 2.00 18.22
C ASN A 110 19.32 0.72 17.52
N LYS A 111 19.25 -0.45 18.18
CA LYS A 111 19.69 -1.74 17.61
C LYS A 111 18.55 -2.59 17.04
N ARG A 112 17.31 -2.09 17.05
CA ARG A 112 16.10 -2.82 16.61
C ARG A 112 16.02 -4.22 17.21
N LEU A 113 16.20 -4.31 18.53
CA LEU A 113 16.14 -5.57 19.25
C LEU A 113 14.71 -6.12 19.26
N SER A 114 14.57 -7.45 19.17
CA SER A 114 13.31 -8.12 19.45
C SER A 114 12.93 -7.99 20.93
N SER A 115 11.64 -8.13 21.24
CA SER A 115 11.12 -8.06 22.62
C SER A 115 11.90 -8.98 23.58
N GLU A 116 12.19 -10.21 23.16
CA GLU A 116 12.96 -11.17 23.95
C GLU A 116 14.40 -10.72 24.21
N LYS A 117 15.08 -10.18 23.19
CA LYS A 117 16.46 -9.66 23.32
C LYS A 117 16.52 -8.45 24.24
N SER A 118 15.54 -7.53 24.12
CA SER A 118 15.40 -6.37 25.00
C SER A 118 15.11 -6.79 26.45
N LEU A 119 14.22 -7.77 26.67
CA LEU A 119 13.95 -8.32 27.99
C LEU A 119 15.19 -8.98 28.62
N ASN A 120 15.98 -9.71 27.82
CA ASN A 120 17.23 -10.28 28.27
C ASN A 120 18.26 -9.20 28.65
N LEU A 121 18.34 -8.11 27.89
CA LEU A 121 19.15 -6.94 28.24
C LEU A 121 18.73 -6.34 29.59
N LEU A 122 17.42 -6.13 29.81
CA LEU A 122 16.90 -5.65 31.09
C LEU A 122 17.31 -6.59 32.24
N LYS A 123 17.10 -7.90 32.08
CA LYS A 123 17.46 -8.90 33.10
C LYS A 123 18.95 -8.86 33.44
N GLN A 124 19.81 -8.78 32.42
CA GLN A 124 21.27 -8.70 32.62
C GLN A 124 21.67 -7.44 33.40
N ILE A 125 21.07 -6.29 33.08
CA ILE A 125 21.34 -5.04 33.79
C ILE A 125 20.81 -5.13 35.24
N LEU A 126 19.58 -5.60 35.45
CA LEU A 126 19.01 -5.73 36.80
C LEU A 126 19.84 -6.67 37.69
N VAL A 127 20.26 -7.82 37.18
CA VAL A 127 21.13 -8.76 37.92
C VAL A 127 22.47 -8.11 38.29
N ARG A 128 23.03 -7.29 37.41
CA ARG A 128 24.25 -6.54 37.73
C ARG A 128 24.03 -5.56 38.89
N HIS A 129 22.86 -4.94 38.99
CA HIS A 129 22.53 -4.00 40.08
C HIS A 129 22.00 -4.66 41.37
N SER A 130 21.92 -5.99 41.44
CA SER A 130 21.71 -6.74 42.71
C SER A 130 22.94 -7.46 43.23
N LEU A 131 24.04 -7.48 42.47
CA LEU A 131 25.28 -8.09 42.94
C LEU A 131 26.19 -7.00 43.51
N PHE A 132 26.78 -7.26 44.67
CA PHE A 132 27.82 -6.39 45.21
C PHE A 132 29.18 -6.81 44.63
N ARG A 133 29.60 -6.17 43.53
CA ARG A 133 30.94 -6.33 42.97
C ARG A 133 31.46 -4.98 42.44
N PRO A 134 32.03 -4.14 43.32
CA PRO A 134 32.75 -2.93 42.89
C PRO A 134 33.88 -3.31 41.91
N PRO A 135 34.18 -2.52 40.85
CA PRO A 135 33.68 -1.18 40.49
C PRO A 135 32.46 -1.16 39.54
N VAL A 136 31.90 -2.32 39.17
CA VAL A 136 30.93 -2.47 38.06
C VAL A 136 29.49 -2.63 38.55
N SER A 137 29.31 -3.04 39.80
CA SER A 137 28.01 -3.46 40.33
C SER A 137 27.92 -3.12 41.81
N ILE A 138 26.90 -2.33 42.14
CA ILE A 138 26.55 -1.95 43.50
C ILE A 138 25.22 -2.63 43.81
N LEU A 139 25.07 -3.15 45.02
CA LEU A 139 23.81 -3.70 45.54
C LEU A 139 22.80 -2.56 45.72
N VAL A 140 22.16 -2.15 44.62
CA VAL A 140 21.17 -1.08 44.59
C VAL A 140 19.78 -1.66 44.84
N PHE A 141 19.48 -2.82 44.26
CA PHE A 141 18.17 -3.47 44.36
C PHE A 141 18.26 -4.83 45.04
N ASP A 142 17.28 -5.12 45.87
CA ASP A 142 17.08 -6.45 46.43
C ASP A 142 16.39 -7.38 45.43
N LEU A 143 16.49 -8.70 45.65
CA LEU A 143 15.89 -9.69 44.74
C LEU A 143 14.37 -9.52 44.58
N ASP A 144 13.67 -9.14 45.64
CA ASP A 144 12.23 -8.93 45.58
C ASP A 144 11.87 -7.62 44.86
N GLU A 145 12.71 -6.60 44.95
CA GLU A 145 12.57 -5.35 44.18
C GLU A 145 12.78 -5.60 42.69
N ILE A 146 13.78 -6.41 42.32
CA ILE A 146 14.00 -6.83 40.94
C ILE A 146 12.79 -7.56 40.38
N LYS A 147 12.18 -8.48 41.14
CA LYS A 147 10.96 -9.18 40.70
C LYS A 147 9.83 -8.19 40.44
N LYS A 148 9.64 -7.21 41.33
CA LYS A 148 8.63 -6.16 41.17
C LYS A 148 8.89 -5.31 39.92
N ILE A 149 10.12 -4.85 39.72
CA ILE A 149 10.53 -4.07 38.54
C ILE A 149 10.28 -4.89 37.27
N ASN A 150 10.74 -6.14 37.23
CA ASN A 150 10.61 -7.01 36.07
C ASN A 150 9.13 -7.29 35.75
N ASN A 151 8.31 -7.57 36.76
CA ASN A 151 6.86 -7.75 36.57
C ASN A 151 6.21 -6.47 36.05
N PHE A 152 6.54 -5.31 36.61
CA PHE A 152 5.99 -4.03 36.14
C PHE A 152 6.35 -3.76 34.68
N MET A 153 7.61 -3.97 34.31
CA MET A 153 8.10 -3.81 32.94
C MET A 153 7.41 -4.79 31.98
N LEU A 154 7.19 -6.05 32.38
CA LEU A 154 6.49 -7.03 31.56
C LEU A 154 5.05 -6.62 31.24
N HIS A 155 4.32 -6.09 32.23
CA HIS A 155 2.91 -5.76 32.07
C HIS A 155 2.65 -4.43 31.36
N ASN A 156 3.54 -3.44 31.52
CA ASN A 156 3.35 -2.09 30.98
C ASN A 156 4.17 -1.84 29.71
N PHE A 157 5.46 -2.18 29.72
CA PHE A 157 6.36 -1.90 28.60
C PHE A 157 6.37 -3.04 27.58
N TYR A 158 6.73 -4.26 27.99
CA TYR A 158 6.90 -5.37 27.04
C TYR A 158 5.59 -5.89 26.46
N ARG A 159 4.47 -5.76 27.18
CA ARG A 159 3.13 -6.06 26.66
C ARG A 159 2.81 -5.26 25.40
N HIS A 160 3.31 -4.04 25.32
CA HIS A 160 3.09 -3.11 24.20
C HIS A 160 4.36 -2.87 23.39
N TYR A 161 5.35 -3.78 23.45
CA TYR A 161 6.67 -3.59 22.83
C TYR A 161 6.59 -3.36 21.32
N GLU A 162 5.72 -4.11 20.62
CA GLU A 162 5.51 -3.95 19.17
C GLU A 162 5.00 -2.56 18.80
N MET A 163 4.17 -1.95 19.66
CA MET A 163 3.69 -0.57 19.46
C MET A 163 4.86 0.42 19.55
N TYR A 164 5.71 0.28 20.57
CA TYR A 164 6.91 1.10 20.68
C TYR A 164 7.86 0.86 19.50
N LEU A 165 8.04 -0.39 19.07
CA LEU A 165 8.89 -0.73 17.93
C LEU A 165 8.39 -0.08 16.64
N PHE A 166 7.08 -0.14 16.39
CA PHE A 166 6.45 0.50 15.24
C PHE A 166 6.62 2.02 15.28
N ALA A 167 6.33 2.65 16.44
CA ALA A 167 6.46 4.09 16.59
C ALA A 167 7.91 4.59 16.44
N ASN A 168 8.90 3.83 16.91
CA ASN A 168 10.32 4.17 16.76
C ASN A 168 10.92 3.69 15.42
N THR A 169 10.12 3.13 14.50
CA THR A 169 10.60 2.72 13.18
C THR A 169 10.27 3.82 12.17
N PRO A 170 11.26 4.51 11.59
CA PRO A 170 11.00 5.54 10.58
C PRO A 170 10.29 4.92 9.36
N PHE A 171 9.23 5.59 8.90
CA PHE A 171 8.55 5.23 7.66
C PHE A 171 9.44 5.57 6.46
N VAL A 172 9.91 4.55 5.74
CA VAL A 172 10.64 4.74 4.48
C VAL A 172 9.68 4.58 3.31
N ASN A 173 9.33 5.69 2.67
CA ASN A 173 8.60 5.66 1.40
C ASN A 173 9.57 5.25 0.28
N LEU A 174 9.55 3.97 -0.09
CA LEU A 174 10.31 3.47 -1.23
C LEU A 174 9.52 3.76 -2.51
N GLU A 175 9.91 4.80 -3.24
CA GLU A 175 9.36 5.09 -4.56
C GLU A 175 10.16 4.36 -5.64
N ILE A 176 9.62 3.25 -6.15
CA ILE A 176 10.22 2.53 -7.28
C ILE A 176 9.77 3.20 -8.57
N ARG A 177 10.69 3.89 -9.25
CA ARG A 177 10.44 4.47 -10.57
C ARG A 177 11.11 3.62 -11.64
N THR A 178 10.35 3.24 -12.66
CA THR A 178 10.92 2.71 -13.90
C THR A 178 11.53 3.86 -14.69
N PHE A 179 12.76 3.72 -15.14
CA PHE A 179 13.36 4.62 -16.11
C PHE A 179 13.56 3.86 -17.41
N ASP A 180 13.29 4.52 -18.54
CA ASP A 180 13.54 3.95 -19.86
C ASP A 180 15.05 3.78 -20.06
N MET A 181 15.55 2.55 -19.86
CA MET A 181 16.94 2.20 -20.13
C MET A 181 17.28 2.24 -21.63
N PHE A 182 16.29 2.00 -22.49
CA PHE A 182 16.46 1.99 -23.93
C PHE A 182 15.29 2.73 -24.57
N LYS A 183 15.59 3.61 -25.54
CA LYS A 183 14.58 4.05 -26.51
C LYS A 183 14.24 2.83 -27.37
N SER A 184 13.26 2.04 -26.94
CA SER A 184 12.74 0.94 -27.75
C SER A 184 12.20 1.54 -29.04
N LYS A 185 12.98 1.44 -30.12
CA LYS A 185 12.41 1.49 -31.46
C LYS A 185 11.70 0.15 -31.60
N PHE A 186 10.42 0.13 -31.29
CA PHE A 186 9.56 -0.97 -31.71
C PHE A 186 9.92 -1.25 -33.17
N PRO A 187 10.20 -2.50 -33.58
CA PRO A 187 10.46 -2.78 -34.98
C PRO A 187 9.33 -2.16 -35.79
N TYR A 188 9.66 -1.44 -36.86
CA TYR A 188 8.66 -0.92 -37.76
C TYR A 188 7.86 -2.13 -38.25
N THR A 189 6.68 -2.33 -37.66
CA THR A 189 5.71 -3.28 -38.17
C THR A 189 5.16 -2.64 -39.42
N ASP A 190 5.20 -3.37 -40.53
CA ASP A 190 4.56 -2.93 -41.76
C ASP A 190 3.10 -2.57 -41.48
N PHE A 191 2.60 -1.52 -42.11
CA PHE A 191 1.22 -1.11 -41.89
C PHE A 191 0.29 -2.14 -42.53
N LEU A 192 -0.91 -2.31 -41.98
CA LEU A 192 -1.93 -3.19 -42.57
C LEU A 192 -2.24 -2.83 -44.03
N SER A 193 -2.02 -1.57 -44.42
CA SER A 193 -2.13 -1.08 -45.80
C SER A 193 -1.12 -1.70 -46.76
N ASP A 194 0.05 -2.09 -46.25
CA ASP A 194 1.15 -2.67 -47.02
C ASP A 194 0.98 -4.20 -47.15
N GLY A 195 -0.01 -4.78 -46.45
CA GLY A 195 -0.33 -6.18 -46.49
C GLY A 195 -1.01 -6.59 -47.79
N GLN A 196 -0.59 -7.72 -48.35
CA GLN A 196 -1.31 -8.38 -49.43
C GLN A 196 -2.48 -9.20 -48.84
N VAL A 197 -3.68 -9.01 -49.37
CA VAL A 197 -4.84 -9.83 -49.01
C VAL A 197 -4.63 -11.22 -49.60
N ILE A 198 -4.25 -12.18 -48.76
CA ILE A 198 -4.18 -13.59 -49.12
C ILE A 198 -5.52 -14.23 -48.75
N PRO A 199 -6.26 -14.81 -49.70
CA PRO A 199 -7.50 -15.51 -49.39
C PRO A 199 -7.20 -16.70 -48.47
N ARG A 200 -8.07 -16.91 -47.48
CA ARG A 200 -7.87 -17.91 -46.41
C ARG A 200 -7.65 -19.33 -46.93
N THR A 201 -8.14 -19.63 -48.14
CA THR A 201 -8.02 -20.92 -48.82
C THR A 201 -6.59 -21.25 -49.25
N GLU A 202 -5.76 -20.24 -49.52
CA GLU A 202 -4.38 -20.41 -49.98
C GLU A 202 -3.41 -20.74 -48.84
N ILE A 203 -3.82 -20.52 -47.59
CA ILE A 203 -2.98 -20.75 -46.42
C ILE A 203 -3.21 -22.19 -45.91
N PRO A 204 -2.23 -23.11 -46.08
CA PRO A 204 -2.43 -24.53 -45.76
C PRO A 204 -2.81 -24.77 -44.30
N MET A 205 -2.25 -23.98 -43.37
CA MET A 205 -2.59 -24.07 -41.93
C MET A 205 -4.02 -23.64 -41.61
N LEU A 206 -4.66 -22.82 -42.45
CA LEU A 206 -6.03 -22.36 -42.22
C LEU A 206 -7.07 -23.28 -42.85
N GLN A 207 -6.68 -24.18 -43.76
CA GLN A 207 -7.59 -25.12 -44.42
C GLN A 207 -8.28 -26.05 -43.41
N GLU A 208 -7.57 -26.48 -42.36
CA GLU A 208 -8.15 -27.33 -41.29
C GLU A 208 -9.27 -26.61 -40.51
N TYR A 209 -9.19 -25.28 -40.39
CA TYR A 209 -10.19 -24.46 -39.71
C TYR A 209 -11.38 -24.06 -40.60
N LEU A 210 -11.28 -24.28 -41.91
CA LEU A 210 -12.33 -23.97 -42.90
C LEU A 210 -13.30 -25.14 -43.14
N ILE A 211 -13.01 -26.32 -42.60
CA ILE A 211 -13.92 -27.47 -42.62
C ILE A 211 -15.00 -27.23 -41.56
N ASP A 212 -16.27 -27.20 -41.99
CA ASP A 212 -17.40 -27.06 -41.07
C ASP A 212 -17.50 -28.33 -40.20
N LYS A 213 -17.23 -28.19 -38.90
CA LYS A 213 -17.02 -29.32 -37.97
C LYS A 213 -18.24 -30.26 -37.86
N GLU A 214 -19.42 -29.78 -38.24
CA GLU A 214 -20.66 -30.56 -38.18
C GLU A 214 -20.95 -31.38 -39.44
N THR A 215 -20.45 -30.97 -40.60
CA THR A 215 -20.74 -31.60 -41.89
C THR A 215 -19.51 -32.26 -42.53
N GLY A 216 -18.30 -31.88 -42.11
CA GLY A 216 -17.05 -32.44 -42.65
C GLY A 216 -16.82 -32.14 -44.14
N LEU A 217 -17.59 -31.22 -44.73
CA LEU A 217 -17.59 -30.87 -46.14
C LEU A 217 -16.90 -29.52 -46.35
N THR A 218 -16.14 -29.40 -47.44
CA THR A 218 -15.50 -28.14 -47.80
C THR A 218 -16.52 -27.14 -48.37
N PRO A 219 -16.24 -25.83 -48.35
CA PRO A 219 -17.11 -24.81 -48.93
C PRO A 219 -17.46 -25.06 -50.42
N GLU A 220 -16.53 -25.61 -51.18
CA GLU A 220 -16.71 -25.95 -52.60
C GLU A 220 -17.69 -27.13 -52.78
N GLN A 221 -17.59 -28.16 -51.93
CA GLN A 221 -18.51 -29.29 -51.93
C GLN A 221 -19.93 -28.86 -51.51
N LEU A 222 -20.06 -27.83 -50.67
CA LEU A 222 -21.34 -27.24 -50.31
C LEU A 222 -22.00 -26.54 -51.50
N GLU A 223 -21.23 -25.82 -52.33
CA GLU A 223 -21.74 -25.15 -53.52
C GLU A 223 -22.22 -26.14 -54.59
N GLU A 224 -21.52 -27.27 -54.77
CA GLU A 224 -21.95 -28.34 -55.69
C GLU A 224 -23.28 -28.97 -55.25
N ILE A 225 -23.49 -29.16 -53.95
CA ILE A 225 -24.78 -29.62 -53.42
C ILE A 225 -25.89 -28.59 -53.69
N MET A 226 -25.59 -27.29 -53.61
CA MET A 226 -26.56 -26.23 -53.92
C MET A 226 -26.92 -26.15 -55.41
N LYS A 227 -26.01 -26.57 -56.30
CA LYS A 227 -26.23 -26.65 -57.75
C LYS A 227 -26.99 -27.92 -58.18
N GLY A 228 -27.00 -28.95 -57.33
CA GLY A 228 -27.83 -30.15 -57.49
C GLY A 228 -27.11 -31.37 -58.07
N ASP A 229 -25.78 -31.29 -58.23
CA ASP A 229 -24.99 -32.28 -58.97
C ASP A 229 -24.22 -33.27 -58.06
N SER A 230 -24.54 -33.34 -56.76
CA SER A 230 -23.74 -34.09 -55.79
C SER A 230 -24.41 -35.36 -55.24
N ILE A 231 -23.59 -36.39 -54.99
CA ILE A 231 -23.95 -37.70 -54.39
C ILE A 231 -23.85 -37.64 -52.85
N HIS A 232 -23.31 -36.55 -52.28
CA HIS A 232 -23.03 -36.47 -50.84
C HIS A 232 -24.30 -36.32 -49.98
N MET A 233 -24.45 -37.18 -48.96
CA MET A 233 -25.59 -37.14 -48.04
C MET A 233 -25.45 -36.02 -47.02
N VAL A 234 -26.35 -35.05 -47.07
CA VAL A 234 -26.49 -34.00 -46.05
C VAL A 234 -27.52 -34.43 -44.99
N PRO A 235 -27.26 -34.21 -43.69
CA PRO A 235 -28.22 -34.48 -42.63
C PRO A 235 -29.58 -33.80 -42.91
N PRO A 236 -30.72 -34.49 -42.67
CA PRO A 236 -32.04 -34.03 -43.11
C PRO A 236 -32.46 -32.67 -42.55
N LYS A 237 -32.05 -32.33 -41.31
CA LYS A 237 -32.34 -31.03 -40.68
C LYS A 237 -31.69 -29.85 -41.42
N LYS A 238 -30.43 -29.97 -41.83
CA LYS A 238 -29.75 -28.90 -42.60
C LYS A 238 -30.33 -28.77 -44.01
N ARG A 239 -30.81 -29.86 -44.60
CA ARG A 239 -31.49 -29.82 -45.92
C ARG A 239 -32.77 -28.99 -45.87
N GLU A 240 -33.57 -29.12 -44.82
CA GLU A 240 -34.78 -28.31 -44.63
C GLU A 240 -34.46 -26.83 -44.44
N GLU A 241 -33.44 -26.51 -43.65
CA GLU A 241 -32.97 -25.13 -43.46
C GLU A 241 -32.47 -24.51 -44.76
N TRP A 242 -31.70 -25.24 -45.55
CA TRP A 242 -31.20 -24.76 -46.84
C TRP A 242 -32.33 -24.54 -47.85
N MET A 243 -33.34 -25.42 -47.88
CA MET A 243 -34.54 -25.23 -48.70
C MET A 243 -35.39 -24.05 -48.23
N ARG A 244 -35.38 -23.72 -46.92
CA ARG A 244 -36.00 -22.51 -46.39
C ARG A 244 -35.23 -21.27 -46.84
N LEU A 245 -33.91 -21.28 -46.69
CA LEU A 245 -33.03 -20.17 -47.05
C LEU A 245 -33.07 -19.88 -48.56
N LYS A 246 -33.14 -20.92 -49.40
CA LYS A 246 -33.30 -20.78 -50.86
C LYS A 246 -34.62 -20.08 -51.21
N ARG A 247 -35.72 -20.49 -50.58
CA ARG A 247 -37.03 -19.83 -50.76
C ARG A 247 -37.03 -18.38 -50.27
N GLU A 248 -36.37 -18.10 -49.15
CA GLU A 248 -36.21 -16.74 -48.63
C GLU A 248 -35.38 -15.87 -49.60
N ARG A 249 -34.28 -16.39 -50.15
CA ARG A 249 -33.45 -15.68 -51.13
C ARG A 249 -34.20 -15.40 -52.43
N GLU A 250 -34.94 -16.39 -52.94
CA GLU A 250 -35.80 -16.20 -54.11
C GLU A 250 -36.90 -15.17 -53.86
N ARG A 251 -37.46 -15.13 -52.64
CA ARG A 251 -38.45 -14.11 -52.23
C ARG A 251 -37.80 -12.73 -52.14
N GLN A 252 -36.62 -12.63 -51.54
CA GLN A 252 -35.89 -11.37 -51.41
C GLN A 252 -35.52 -10.79 -52.78
N GLN A 253 -34.99 -11.61 -53.69
CA GLN A 253 -34.69 -11.18 -55.06
C GLN A 253 -35.92 -10.67 -55.81
N LYS A 254 -37.11 -11.24 -55.56
CA LYS A 254 -38.37 -10.73 -56.13
C LYS A 254 -38.76 -9.37 -55.53
N ILE A 255 -38.59 -9.20 -54.22
CA ILE A 255 -38.85 -7.93 -53.53
C ILE A 255 -37.89 -6.85 -54.03
N ASP A 256 -36.59 -7.14 -54.12
CA ASP A 256 -35.57 -6.19 -54.56
C ASP A 256 -35.83 -5.74 -56.01
N LYS A 257 -36.20 -6.68 -56.91
CA LYS A 257 -36.62 -6.34 -58.27
C LYS A 257 -37.87 -5.44 -58.32
N ALA A 258 -38.81 -5.60 -57.39
CA ALA A 258 -39.99 -4.76 -57.30
C ALA A 258 -39.66 -3.35 -56.78
N ILE A 259 -38.83 -3.26 -55.74
CA ILE A 259 -38.34 -2.00 -55.19
C ILE A 259 -37.55 -1.23 -56.25
N GLN A 260 -36.64 -1.90 -56.97
CA GLN A 260 -35.82 -1.27 -57.98
C GLN A 260 -36.68 -0.63 -59.10
N LYS A 261 -37.72 -1.34 -59.56
CA LYS A 261 -38.68 -0.80 -60.53
C LYS A 261 -39.40 0.45 -60.01
N GLU A 262 -39.80 0.47 -58.74
CA GLU A 262 -40.48 1.64 -58.17
C GLU A 262 -39.52 2.81 -57.92
N THR A 263 -38.28 2.54 -57.52
CA THR A 263 -37.26 3.60 -57.41
C THR A 263 -36.95 4.23 -58.77
N GLU A 264 -36.90 3.44 -59.84
CA GLU A 264 -36.72 3.96 -61.21
C GLU A 264 -37.92 4.81 -61.65
N ARG A 265 -39.14 4.42 -61.28
CA ARG A 265 -40.34 5.21 -61.56
C ARG A 265 -40.34 6.55 -60.83
N LEU A 266 -40.06 6.53 -59.52
CA LEU A 266 -40.00 7.74 -58.70
C LEU A 266 -38.88 8.69 -59.14
N ASN A 267 -37.72 8.17 -59.55
CA ASN A 267 -36.64 8.99 -60.08
C ASN A 267 -37.05 9.70 -61.37
N LYS A 268 -37.77 9.04 -62.28
CA LYS A 268 -38.31 9.70 -63.48
C LYS A 268 -39.32 10.80 -63.12
N GLU A 269 -40.24 10.54 -62.20
CA GLU A 269 -41.20 11.54 -61.72
C GLU A 269 -40.49 12.74 -61.06
N MET A 270 -39.39 12.52 -60.35
CA MET A 270 -38.60 13.57 -59.72
C MET A 270 -37.82 14.39 -60.76
N GLU A 271 -37.19 13.75 -61.74
CA GLU A 271 -36.49 14.44 -62.84
C GLU A 271 -37.45 15.32 -63.66
N GLU A 272 -38.66 14.83 -63.94
CA GLU A 272 -39.69 15.62 -64.61
C GLU A 272 -40.08 16.86 -63.79
N LYS A 273 -40.26 16.72 -62.47
CA LYS A 273 -40.54 17.85 -61.58
C LYS A 273 -39.38 18.83 -61.47
N MET A 274 -38.14 18.34 -61.44
CA MET A 274 -36.95 19.19 -61.43
C MET A 274 -36.83 19.99 -62.72
N LYS A 275 -37.07 19.38 -63.89
CA LYS A 275 -37.08 20.11 -65.17
C LYS A 275 -38.13 21.22 -65.20
N VAL A 276 -39.34 20.94 -64.72
CA VAL A 276 -40.40 21.96 -64.63
C VAL A 276 -40.00 23.11 -63.69
N GLN A 277 -39.34 22.81 -62.58
CA GLN A 277 -38.84 23.85 -61.66
C GLN A 277 -37.67 24.65 -62.26
N ASP A 278 -36.74 23.99 -62.95
CA ASP A 278 -35.60 24.63 -63.60
C ASP A 278 -36.07 25.53 -64.76
N ASP A 279 -37.02 25.08 -65.57
CA ASP A 279 -37.64 25.87 -66.64
C ASP A 279 -38.36 27.10 -66.07
N ALA A 280 -39.14 26.93 -64.98
CA ALA A 280 -39.79 28.04 -64.28
C ALA A 280 -38.78 29.02 -63.67
N PHE A 281 -37.65 28.51 -63.17
CA PHE A 281 -36.57 29.35 -62.65
C PHE A 281 -35.86 30.13 -63.76
N ILE A 282 -35.62 29.50 -64.92
CA ILE A 282 -35.03 30.16 -66.09
C ILE A 282 -35.97 31.26 -66.62
N GLU A 283 -37.28 31.02 -66.71
CA GLU A 283 -38.26 32.04 -67.08
C GLU A 283 -38.28 33.22 -66.09
N ALA A 284 -38.21 32.94 -64.78
CA ALA A 284 -38.10 33.98 -63.75
C ALA A 284 -36.81 34.81 -63.90
N VAL A 285 -35.67 34.17 -64.16
CA VAL A 285 -34.38 34.84 -64.39
C VAL A 285 -34.39 35.68 -65.67
N GLN A 286 -35.04 35.21 -66.74
CA GLN A 286 -35.17 35.98 -67.99
C GLN A 286 -36.07 37.22 -67.82
N ASN A 287 -37.18 37.10 -67.07
CA ASN A 287 -38.04 38.24 -66.74
C ASN A 287 -37.33 39.31 -65.88
N ILE A 288 -36.34 38.93 -65.07
CA ILE A 288 -35.50 39.87 -64.32
C ILE A 288 -34.47 40.57 -65.22
N LYS A 289 -33.90 39.88 -66.21
CA LYS A 289 -32.89 40.46 -67.13
C LYS A 289 -33.47 41.40 -68.18
N ASN A 290 -34.72 41.22 -68.59
CA ASN A 290 -35.43 42.11 -69.51
C ASN A 290 -36.76 42.58 -68.90
N PRO A 291 -36.75 43.58 -68.01
CA PRO A 291 -38.00 44.21 -67.63
C PRO A 291 -38.61 44.85 -68.89
N LYS A 292 -39.84 44.47 -69.25
CA LYS A 292 -40.63 45.16 -70.28
C LYS A 292 -40.64 46.65 -69.91
N LYS A 293 -39.95 47.48 -70.71
CA LYS A 293 -40.00 48.95 -70.57
C LYS A 293 -41.46 49.38 -70.65
N LYS A 294 -41.97 49.96 -69.56
CA LYS A 294 -43.10 50.88 -69.60
C LYS A 294 -42.67 52.16 -70.31
#